data_AF-A0A7C7JZI0-F1
#
_entry.id   AF-A0A7C7JZI0-F1
#
_cell.length_a   1.000
_cell.length_b   1.000
_cell.length_c   1.000
_cell.angle_alpha   90.00
_cell.angle_beta   90.00
_cell.angle_gamma   90.00
#
_symmetry.space_group_name_H-M   'P 1'
#
loop_
_entity.id
_entity.type
_entity.pdbx_description
1 polymer ?
#
loop_
_entity_poly.entity_id
_entity_poly.type
_entity_poly.pdbx_seq_one_letter_code
_entity_poly.pdbx_strand_id
1 'polypeptide(L)' 'QAFQTAIGMSFISMISMEVSMNAVDWIIVGGAEIVWWVVPLMLIVGFLTPWPYNYWRLKKFNLACH' A
#
# COMPACT_ATOMS: atom_id res chain seq x y z
N GLN A 1 2.37 -23.28 2.98
CA GLN A 1 2.20 -22.13 3.89
C GLN A 1 3.03 -20.91 3.44
N ALA A 2 4.31 -21.08 3.05
CA ALA A 2 5.15 -19.98 2.57
C ALA A 2 4.63 -19.23 1.32
N PHE A 3 3.99 -19.90 0.36
CA PHE A 3 3.44 -19.26 -0.85
C PHE A 3 2.28 -18.29 -0.54
N GLN A 4 1.36 -18.69 0.35
CA GLN A 4 0.26 -17.84 0.83
C GLN A 4 0.76 -16.67 1.69
N THR A 5 1.83 -16.87 2.47
CA THR A 5 2.46 -15.81 3.27
C THR A 5 3.24 -14.83 2.39
N ALA A 6 3.98 -15.30 1.39
CA ALA A 6 4.71 -14.45 0.44
C ALA A 6 3.77 -13.63 -0.45
N ILE A 7 2.68 -14.24 -0.94
CA ILE A 7 1.63 -13.52 -1.69
C ILE A 7 0.89 -12.55 -0.78
N GLY A 8 0.59 -12.96 0.45
CA GLY A 8 -0.25 -12.23 1.39
C GLY A 8 0.40 -11.06 2.12
N MET A 9 1.69 -11.14 2.46
CA MET A 9 2.40 -10.06 3.14
C MET A 9 3.16 -9.15 2.18
N SER A 10 3.73 -9.72 1.10
CA SER A 10 4.64 -8.96 0.23
C SER A 10 4.03 -8.62 -1.12
N PHE A 11 3.32 -9.53 -1.78
CA PHE A 11 2.93 -9.32 -3.18
C PHE A 11 1.72 -8.38 -3.34
N ILE A 12 0.66 -8.58 -2.55
CA ILE A 12 -0.52 -7.70 -2.57
C ILE A 12 -0.14 -6.28 -2.11
N SER A 13 0.67 -6.18 -1.06
CA SER A 13 1.18 -4.90 -0.54
C SER A 13 2.05 -4.18 -1.58
N MET A 14 2.97 -4.91 -2.25
CA MET A 14 3.84 -4.35 -3.29
C MET A 14 3.04 -3.82 -4.49
N ILE A 15 2.05 -4.58 -4.97
CA ILE A 15 1.17 -4.11 -6.06
C ILE A 15 0.33 -2.92 -5.59
N SER A 16 -0.21 -2.95 -4.37
CA SER A 16 -1.01 -1.83 -3.84
C SER A 16 -0.18 -0.55 -3.70
N MET A 17 1.10 -0.67 -3.35
CA MET A 17 2.01 0.45 -3.22
C MET A 17 2.36 1.05 -4.59
N GLU A 18 2.67 0.20 -5.57
CA GLU A 18 2.98 0.65 -6.93
C GLU A 18 1.77 1.34 -7.58
N VAL A 19 0.58 0.74 -7.44
CA VAL A 19 -0.67 1.28 -7.98
C VAL A 19 -1.06 2.57 -7.28
N SER A 20 -0.91 2.67 -5.95
CA SER A 20 -1.24 3.89 -5.21
C SER A 20 -0.29 5.03 -5.53
N MET A 21 1.01 4.78 -5.64
CA MET A 21 1.98 5.81 -6.04
C MET A 21 1.66 6.34 -7.43
N ASN A 22 1.47 5.45 -8.41
CA ASN A 22 1.12 5.84 -9.77
C ASN A 22 -0.24 6.58 -9.83
N ALA A 23 -1.24 6.11 -9.09
CA ALA A 23 -2.55 6.76 -9.05
C ALA A 23 -2.50 8.14 -8.39
N VAL A 24 -1.73 8.33 -7.31
CA VAL A 24 -1.57 9.63 -6.66
C VAL A 24 -0.86 10.61 -7.58
N ASP A 25 0.18 10.19 -8.30
CA ASP A 25 0.86 11.03 -9.29
C ASP A 25 -0.11 11.47 -10.40
N TRP A 26 -0.92 10.53 -10.91
CA TRP A 26 -1.93 10.83 -11.92
C TRP A 26 -3.03 11.77 -11.43
N ILE A 27 -3.51 11.59 -10.19
CA ILE A 27 -4.60 12.38 -9.61
C ILE A 27 -4.13 13.79 -9.24
N ILE A 28 -2.89 13.95 -8.74
CA ILE A 28 -2.40 15.23 -8.21
C ILE A 28 -1.66 16.04 -9.28
N VAL A 29 -0.85 15.39 -10.12
CA VAL A 29 0.03 16.07 -11.08
C VAL A 29 -0.58 16.07 -12.49
N GLY A 30 -1.45 15.10 -12.80
CA GLY A 30 -2.03 14.94 -14.15
C GLY A 30 -1.06 14.31 -15.17
N GLY A 31 0.09 13.83 -14.70
CA GLY A 31 1.15 13.16 -15.45
C GLY A 31 2.05 12.36 -14.50
N ALA A 32 2.86 11.44 -15.04
CA ALA A 32 3.82 10.64 -14.25
C ALA A 32 5.11 11.44 -14.01
N GLU A 33 5.01 12.56 -13.31
CA GLU A 33 6.14 13.44 -12.98
C GLU A 33 6.27 13.63 -11.47
N ILE A 34 7.45 13.30 -10.94
CA ILE A 34 7.73 13.38 -9.51
C ILE A 34 7.90 14.85 -9.09
N VAL A 35 6.87 15.41 -8.44
CA VAL A 35 6.91 16.76 -7.85
C VAL A 35 7.40 16.68 -6.40
N TRP A 36 8.42 17.45 -6.04
CA TRP A 36 9.13 17.36 -4.74
C TRP A 36 8.21 17.51 -3.51
N TRP A 37 7.15 18.32 -3.60
CA TRP A 37 6.16 18.52 -2.53
C TRP A 37 5.12 17.39 -2.41
N VAL A 38 4.97 16.56 -3.45
CA VAL A 38 3.99 15.47 -3.51
C VAL A 38 4.57 14.16 -2.98
N VAL A 39 5.91 14.02 -2.97
CA VAL A 39 6.64 12.84 -2.44
C VAL A 39 6.22 12.46 -1.01
N PRO A 40 6.14 13.39 -0.03
CA PRO A 40 5.73 13.03 1.33
C PRO A 40 4.30 12.48 1.37
N LEU A 41 3.41 13.02 0.54
CA LEU A 41 2.02 12.60 0.45
C LEU A 41 1.88 11.24 -0.23
N MET A 42 2.66 10.99 -1.29
CA MET A 42 2.74 9.66 -1.94
C MET A 42 3.22 8.58 -0.97
N LEU A 43 4.22 8.87 -0.13
CA LEU A 43 4.69 7.92 0.88
C LEU A 43 3.63 7.62 1.93
N ILE A 44 2.90 8.65 2.40
CA ILE A 44 1.82 8.48 3.37
C ILE A 44 0.68 7.65 2.77
N VAL A 45 0.24 7.97 1.55
CA VAL A 45 -0.83 7.24 0.88
C VAL A 45 -0.39 5.81 0.60
N GLY A 46 0.80 5.59 0.05
CA GLY A 46 1.35 4.25 -0.18
C GLY A 46 1.46 3.40 1.08
N PHE A 47 1.74 4.02 2.24
CA PHE A 47 1.77 3.33 3.53
C PHE A 47 0.37 3.06 4.11
N LEU A 48 -0.57 4.01 3.97
CA LEU A 48 -1.95 3.85 4.43
C LEU A 48 -2.76 2.88 3.54
N THR A 49 -2.47 2.79 2.25
CA THR A 49 -3.23 1.96 1.30
C THR A 49 -3.32 0.48 1.70
N PRO A 50 -2.22 -0.22 2.08
CA PRO A 50 -2.30 -1.60 2.54
C PRO A 50 -2.86 -1.76 3.96
N TRP A 51 -2.97 -0.68 4.74
CA TRP A 51 -3.32 -0.75 6.17
C TRP A 51 -4.76 -1.26 6.43
N PRO A 52 -5.84 -0.77 5.76
CA PRO A 52 -7.18 -1.32 5.91
C PRO A 52 -7.28 -2.81 5.60
N TYR A 53 -6.58 -3.25 4.53
CA TYR A 53 -6.54 -4.66 4.13
C TYR A 53 -5.82 -5.52 5.17
N ASN A 54 -4.65 -5.07 5.65
CA ASN A 54 -3.90 -5.78 6.69
C ASN A 54 -4.67 -5.83 8.01
N TYR A 55 -5.32 -4.73 8.42
CA TYR A 55 -6.06 -4.67 9.67
C TYR A 55 -7.32 -5.54 9.64
N TRP A 56 -8.06 -5.54 8.52
CA TRP A 56 -9.20 -6.43 8.33
C TRP A 56 -8.78 -7.91 8.36
N ARG A 57 -7.65 -8.25 7.72
CA ARG A 57 -7.08 -9.60 7.76
C ARG A 57 -6.73 -10.00 9.19
N LEU A 58 -5.96 -9.18 9.92
CA LEU A 58 -5.56 -9.47 11.31
C LEU A 58 -6.78 -9.68 12.22
N LYS A 59 -7.81 -8.83 12.08
CA LYS A 59 -9.08 -8.96 12.82
C LYS A 59 -9.83 -10.24 12.47
N LYS A 60 -9.87 -10.63 11.19
CA LYS A 60 -10.55 -11.86 10.72
C LYS A 60 -9.87 -13.14 11.22
N PHE A 61 -8.54 -13.14 11.29
CA PHE A 61 -7.77 -14.31 11.74
C PHE A 61 -7.46 -14.29 13.24
N ASN A 62 -7.97 -13.31 14.00
CA ASN A 62 -7.71 -13.12 15.44
C ASN A 62 -6.20 -13.15 15.80
N LEU A 63 -5.36 -12.74 14.84
CA LEU A 63 -3.92 -12.65 15.02
C LEU A 63 -3.60 -11.26 15.58
N ALA A 64 -3.77 -11.10 16.88
CA ALA A 64 -3.25 -9.93 17.60
C ALA A 64 -1.83 -10.26 18.07
N CYS A 65 -0.81 -9.81 17.34
CA CYS A 65 0.54 -9.71 17.90
C CYS A 65 0.60 -8.37 18.65
N HIS A 66 0.41 -8.41 19.96
CA HIS A 66 0.90 -7.37 20.87
C HIS A 66 2.37 -7.64 21.17
#